data_AF-A0A1I7UE87-F1
#
_entry.id   AF-A0A1I7UE87-F1
#
_cell.length_a   1.000
_cell.length_b   1.000
_cell.length_c   1.000
_cell.angle_alpha   90.00
_cell.angle_beta   90.00
_cell.angle_gamma   90.00
#
_symmetry.space_group_name_H-M   'P 1'
#
loop_
_entity.id
_entity.type
_entity.pdbx_description
1 polymer ?
#
loop_
_entity_poly.entity_id
_entity_poly.type
_entity_poly.pdbx_seq_one_letter_code
_entity_poly.pdbx_strand_id
1 'polypeptide(L)'
;MEFPSSSQLDIELIYSKWINYNVDIDYIVIIRGFGDEEFKAEFTLTRDNIGSFWRLSSGKTPEICDQLSSEQVVNSFVKLMKGVILGRNEQLIGDLFLDSFVFYGCKTNYQKAEAIQLLLSLPATMRFTISSSQLISDSQITFTVKIGEIGSNEIISEVHLYRDSMIMSHWKLSSGAVKNCGQVSEKRSVEDSDYGFGPYF
;
A
#
# COMPACT_ATOMS: atom_id res chain seq x y z
N MET A 1 -2.81 -6.31 -43.86
CA MET A 1 -1.84 -5.77 -42.89
C MET A 1 -0.47 -6.24 -43.35
N GLU A 2 0.33 -5.35 -43.92
CA GLU A 2 1.73 -5.63 -44.23
C GLU A 2 2.54 -5.29 -42.97
N PHE A 3 3.23 -6.29 -42.41
CA PHE A 3 4.15 -6.07 -41.30
C PHE A 3 5.48 -5.54 -41.87
N PRO A 4 6.05 -4.44 -41.32
CA PRO A 4 7.33 -3.94 -41.79
C PRO A 4 8.44 -4.98 -41.55
N SER A 5 9.32 -5.13 -42.53
CA SER A 5 10.35 -6.18 -42.61
C SER A 5 11.45 -6.12 -41.54
N SER A 6 11.39 -5.14 -40.63
CA SER A 6 12.34 -4.93 -39.52
C SER A 6 11.77 -5.20 -38.13
N SER A 7 10.49 -5.57 -38.00
CA SER A 7 9.90 -5.86 -36.70
C SER A 7 10.31 -7.26 -36.24
N GLN A 8 11.45 -7.34 -35.54
CA GLN A 8 11.83 -8.56 -34.84
C GLN A 8 10.90 -8.71 -33.62
N LEU A 9 10.11 -9.79 -33.59
CA LEU A 9 9.32 -10.15 -32.43
C LEU A 9 10.27 -10.33 -31.24
N ASP A 10 10.06 -9.54 -30.19
CA ASP A 10 10.80 -9.62 -28.94
C ASP A 10 9.83 -9.98 -27.81
N ILE A 11 10.23 -10.91 -26.95
CA ILE A 11 9.42 -11.40 -25.84
C ILE A 11 10.30 -11.43 -24.60
N GLU A 12 9.94 -10.62 -23.61
CA GLU A 12 10.66 -10.47 -22.35
C GLU A 12 9.81 -11.03 -21.20
N LEU A 13 10.32 -12.07 -20.52
CA LEU A 13 9.71 -12.60 -19.31
C LEU A 13 9.98 -11.66 -18.13
N ILE A 14 8.94 -11.10 -17.53
CA ILE A 14 9.07 -10.14 -16.41
C ILE A 14 8.60 -10.70 -15.07
N TYR A 15 7.80 -11.75 -15.07
CA TYR A 15 7.30 -12.38 -13.85
C TYR A 15 6.97 -13.85 -14.09
N SER A 16 7.23 -14.69 -13.10
CA SER A 16 6.77 -16.07 -13.06
C SER A 16 6.52 -16.53 -11.63
N LYS A 17 5.43 -17.25 -11.39
CA LYS A 17 5.07 -17.83 -10.11
C LYS A 17 4.48 -19.21 -10.27
N TRP A 18 4.86 -20.11 -9.38
CA TRP A 18 4.20 -21.40 -9.20
C TRP A 18 2.82 -21.21 -8.56
N ILE A 19 1.78 -21.73 -9.18
CA ILE A 19 0.41 -21.72 -8.65
C ILE A 19 0.21 -22.93 -7.73
N ASN A 20 0.56 -24.11 -8.24
CA ASN A 20 0.50 -25.39 -7.54
C ASN A 20 1.91 -25.97 -7.44
N TYR A 21 2.24 -26.64 -6.32
CA TYR A 21 3.56 -27.22 -6.02
C TYR A 21 4.17 -27.95 -7.23
N ASN A 22 4.97 -27.24 -8.00
CA ASN A 22 5.60 -27.66 -9.24
C ASN A 22 4.66 -28.10 -10.39
N VAL A 23 3.37 -27.77 -10.44
CA VAL A 23 2.45 -28.29 -11.48
C VAL A 23 1.92 -27.21 -12.43
N ASP A 24 1.72 -25.99 -11.93
CA ASP A 24 1.17 -24.90 -12.74
C ASP A 24 2.03 -23.64 -12.52
N ILE A 25 2.25 -22.87 -13.59
CA ILE A 25 3.04 -21.63 -13.56
C ILE A 25 2.22 -20.53 -14.22
N ASP A 26 1.99 -19.44 -13.49
CA ASP A 26 1.57 -18.18 -14.09
C ASP A 26 2.81 -17.36 -14.43
N TYR A 27 2.83 -16.78 -15.63
CA TYR A 27 3.92 -15.92 -16.06
C TYR A 27 3.42 -14.76 -16.91
N ILE A 28 4.14 -13.64 -16.84
CA ILE A 28 3.82 -12.43 -17.58
C ILE A 28 5.00 -12.08 -18.47
N VAL A 29 4.68 -11.75 -19.72
CA VAL A 29 5.65 -11.30 -20.70
C VAL A 29 5.30 -9.91 -21.23
N ILE A 30 6.32 -9.16 -21.60
CA ILE A 30 6.20 -7.99 -22.49
C ILE A 30 6.50 -8.48 -23.90
N ILE A 31 5.63 -8.17 -24.85
CA ILE A 31 5.78 -8.54 -26.26
C ILE A 31 5.89 -7.27 -27.09
N ARG A 32 6.92 -7.22 -27.95
CA ARG A 32 7.22 -6.10 -28.86
C ARG A 32 7.30 -6.62 -30.30
N GLY A 33 7.08 -5.72 -31.26
CA GLY A 33 7.17 -6.05 -32.70
C GLY A 33 5.82 -6.22 -33.42
N PHE A 34 4.69 -5.98 -32.75
CA PHE A 34 3.35 -5.91 -33.36
C PHE A 34 2.85 -4.47 -33.55
N GLY A 35 3.76 -3.55 -33.88
CA GLY A 35 3.50 -2.11 -33.97
C GLY A 35 4.51 -1.32 -33.15
N ASP A 36 4.18 -0.05 -32.89
CA ASP A 36 5.04 0.87 -32.13
C ASP A 36 4.88 0.70 -30.61
N GLU A 37 3.86 -0.03 -30.16
CA GLU A 37 3.54 -0.24 -28.74
C GLU A 37 3.95 -1.64 -28.27
N GLU A 38 4.42 -1.71 -27.03
CA GLU A 38 4.60 -2.97 -26.31
C GLU A 38 3.29 -3.40 -25.61
N PHE A 39 3.00 -4.69 -25.55
CA PHE A 39 1.84 -5.20 -24.82
C PHE A 39 2.23 -6.25 -23.77
N LYS A 40 1.55 -6.21 -22.64
CA LYS A 40 1.68 -7.19 -21.57
C LYS A 40 0.67 -8.32 -21.79
N ALA A 41 1.13 -9.55 -21.59
CA ALA A 41 0.31 -10.75 -21.68
C ALA A 41 0.56 -11.63 -20.45
N GLU A 42 -0.51 -12.09 -19.82
CA GLU A 42 -0.48 -13.09 -18.75
C GLU A 42 -0.83 -14.45 -19.34
N PHE A 43 -0.01 -15.44 -19.00
CA PHE A 43 -0.13 -16.79 -19.49
C PHE A 43 -0.04 -17.78 -18.34
N THR A 44 -0.73 -18.90 -18.49
CA THR A 44 -0.64 -20.02 -17.55
C THR A 44 -0.08 -21.23 -18.29
N LEU A 45 1.00 -21.80 -17.76
CA LEU A 45 1.45 -23.15 -18.12
C LEU A 45 0.88 -24.13 -17.11
N THR A 46 0.35 -25.24 -17.62
CA THR A 46 -0.11 -26.37 -16.81
C THR A 46 0.60 -27.63 -17.26
N ARG A 47 0.69 -28.62 -16.37
CA ARG A 47 1.06 -29.99 -16.76
C ARG A 47 0.19 -31.00 -16.03
N ASP A 48 -0.23 -32.03 -16.75
CA ASP A 48 -1.16 -33.03 -16.18
C ASP A 48 -0.49 -33.89 -15.09
N ASN A 49 0.81 -34.15 -15.21
CA ASN A 49 1.58 -35.00 -14.30
C ASN A 49 3.04 -34.57 -14.22
N ILE A 50 3.72 -34.92 -13.11
CA ILE A 50 5.17 -34.72 -12.96
C ILE A 50 5.90 -35.55 -14.03
N GLY A 51 6.71 -34.88 -14.85
CA GLY A 51 7.45 -35.50 -15.96
C GLY A 51 6.81 -35.28 -17.34
N SER A 52 5.58 -34.76 -17.40
CA SER A 52 4.95 -34.33 -18.66
C SER A 52 5.44 -32.94 -19.11
N PHE A 53 5.31 -32.67 -20.41
CA PHE A 53 5.57 -31.35 -20.97
C PHE A 53 4.56 -30.31 -20.48
N TRP A 54 5.07 -29.10 -20.23
CA TRP A 54 4.26 -27.92 -19.96
C TRP A 54 3.45 -27.52 -21.19
N ARG A 55 2.18 -27.19 -20.99
CA ARG A 55 1.29 -26.70 -22.03
C ARG A 55 0.69 -25.36 -21.63
N LEU A 56 0.58 -24.46 -22.59
CA LEU A 56 -0.15 -23.20 -22.43
C LEU A 56 -1.64 -23.52 -22.26
N SER A 57 -2.21 -23.29 -21.09
CA SER A 57 -3.63 -23.53 -20.81
C SER A 57 -4.51 -22.31 -21.05
N SER A 58 -3.94 -21.13 -20.85
CA SER A 58 -4.63 -19.85 -21.00
C SER A 58 -3.65 -18.74 -21.34
N GLY A 59 -4.16 -17.78 -22.09
CA GLY A 59 -3.51 -16.51 -22.35
C GLY A 59 -4.57 -15.43 -22.32
N LYS A 60 -4.33 -14.39 -21.54
CA LYS A 60 -5.14 -13.20 -21.51
C LYS A 60 -4.21 -12.01 -21.55
N THR A 61 -4.64 -10.92 -22.18
CA THR A 61 -4.13 -9.63 -21.71
C THR A 61 -4.39 -9.62 -20.21
N PRO A 62 -3.42 -9.29 -19.34
CA PRO A 62 -3.74 -8.98 -17.95
C PRO A 62 -4.91 -8.05 -18.06
N GLU A 63 -6.03 -8.38 -17.40
CA GLU A 63 -7.21 -7.52 -17.44
C GLU A 63 -6.67 -6.12 -17.24
N ILE A 64 -6.73 -5.30 -18.30
CA ILE A 64 -6.34 -3.91 -18.23
C ILE A 64 -7.28 -3.45 -17.15
N CYS A 65 -6.71 -3.30 -15.96
CA CYS A 65 -7.47 -2.99 -14.79
C CYS A 65 -8.26 -1.77 -15.22
N ASP A 66 -9.56 -1.73 -14.91
CA ASP A 66 -10.13 -0.46 -14.47
C ASP A 66 -9.01 0.20 -13.68
N GLN A 67 -8.44 1.30 -14.19
CA GLN A 67 -7.34 1.96 -13.50
C GLN A 67 -7.90 2.29 -12.14
N LEU A 68 -7.64 1.41 -11.15
CA LEU A 68 -8.31 1.50 -9.87
C LEU A 68 -7.96 2.89 -9.41
N SER A 69 -8.99 3.70 -9.18
CA SER A 69 -8.75 5.07 -8.81
C SER A 69 -7.86 5.07 -7.59
N SER A 70 -7.05 6.13 -7.41
CA SER A 70 -6.22 6.23 -6.21
C SER A 70 -7.02 5.98 -4.93
N GLU A 71 -8.31 6.35 -4.93
CA GLU A 71 -9.25 6.10 -3.84
C GLU A 71 -9.54 4.60 -3.64
N GLN A 72 -9.83 3.85 -4.72
CA GLN A 72 -10.09 2.41 -4.62
C GLN A 72 -8.86 1.63 -4.12
N VAL A 73 -7.67 2.01 -4.60
CA VAL A 73 -6.40 1.42 -4.14
C VAL A 73 -6.18 1.71 -2.66
N VAL A 74 -6.30 2.98 -2.25
CA VAL A 74 -6.06 3.41 -0.87
C VAL A 74 -7.08 2.79 0.09
N ASN A 75 -8.36 2.73 -0.28
CA ASN A 75 -9.39 2.06 0.52
C ASN A 75 -9.08 0.58 0.74
N SER A 76 -8.68 -0.12 -0.32
CA SER A 76 -8.32 -1.54 -0.26
C SER A 76 -7.07 -1.74 0.61
N PHE A 77 -6.05 -0.89 0.44
CA PHE A 77 -4.82 -0.92 1.22
C PHE A 77 -5.08 -0.67 2.72
N VAL A 78 -5.84 0.37 3.07
CA VAL A 78 -6.16 0.68 4.48
C VAL A 78 -7.02 -0.41 5.11
N LYS A 79 -7.93 -1.03 4.36
CA LYS A 79 -8.72 -2.17 4.83
C LYS A 79 -7.83 -3.38 5.13
N LEU A 80 -6.89 -3.70 4.24
CA LEU A 80 -5.89 -4.75 4.46
C LEU A 80 -5.06 -4.42 5.71
N MET A 81 -4.49 -3.22 5.78
CA MET A 81 -3.67 -2.76 6.90
C MET A 81 -4.39 -2.92 8.24
N LYS A 82 -5.66 -2.52 8.34
CA LYS A 82 -6.48 -2.75 9.54
C LYS A 82 -6.58 -4.23 9.90
N GLY A 83 -6.84 -5.09 8.91
CA GLY A 83 -6.95 -6.54 9.12
C GLY A 83 -5.67 -7.15 9.69
N VAL A 84 -4.51 -6.79 9.16
CA VAL A 84 -3.22 -7.30 9.64
C VAL A 84 -2.80 -6.72 10.99
N ILE A 85 -3.10 -5.44 11.26
CA ILE A 85 -2.90 -4.83 12.58
C ILE A 85 -3.75 -5.56 13.64
N LEU A 86 -5.03 -5.81 13.35
CA LEU A 86 -5.93 -6.54 14.27
C LEU A 86 -5.47 -7.99 14.50
N GLY A 87 -4.90 -8.62 13.47
CA GLY A 87 -4.30 -9.95 13.57
C GLY A 87 -2.99 -10.00 14.38
N ARG A 88 -2.40 -8.85 14.73
CA ARG A 88 -1.14 -8.71 15.49
C ARG A 88 0.03 -9.54 14.96
N ASN A 89 0.06 -9.79 13.65
CA ASN A 89 1.14 -10.53 13.02
C ASN A 89 2.23 -9.57 12.53
N GLU A 90 3.34 -9.52 13.26
CA GLU A 90 4.46 -8.62 12.98
C GLU A 90 5.02 -8.78 11.56
N GLN A 91 5.15 -10.02 11.08
CA GLN A 91 5.68 -10.30 9.74
C GLN A 91 4.76 -9.72 8.66
N LEU A 92 3.46 -10.01 8.76
CA LEU A 92 2.48 -9.53 7.78
C LEU A 92 2.29 -8.01 7.83
N ILE A 93 2.46 -7.38 9.00
CA ILE A 93 2.50 -5.92 9.11
C ILE A 93 3.76 -5.40 8.42
N GLY A 94 4.92 -6.02 8.65
CA GLY A 94 6.19 -5.64 8.02
C GLY A 94 6.19 -5.73 6.49
N ASP A 95 5.44 -6.67 5.93
CA ASP A 95 5.27 -6.83 4.48
C ASP A 95 4.55 -5.65 3.81
N LEU A 96 3.80 -4.86 4.58
CA LEU A 96 3.16 -3.63 4.09
C LEU A 96 4.16 -2.49 3.83
N PHE A 97 5.40 -2.59 4.29
CA PHE A 97 6.39 -1.51 4.25
C PHE A 97 7.53 -1.85 3.30
N LEU A 98 8.01 -0.84 2.57
CA LEU A 98 9.33 -0.90 1.96
C LEU A 98 10.42 -0.93 3.05
N ASP A 99 11.54 -1.57 2.75
CA ASP A 99 12.66 -1.65 3.71
C ASP A 99 13.28 -0.28 4.00
N SER A 100 13.18 0.66 3.05
CA SER A 100 13.61 2.05 3.19
C SER A 100 12.59 2.96 3.87
N PHE A 101 11.49 2.41 4.41
CA PHE A 101 10.42 3.21 4.97
C PHE A 101 10.85 4.08 6.16
N VAL A 102 10.41 5.33 6.14
CA VAL A 102 10.52 6.28 7.26
C VAL A 102 9.20 7.03 7.45
N PHE A 103 8.75 7.12 8.70
CA PHE A 103 7.63 7.95 9.12
C PHE A 103 8.11 9.18 9.89
N TYR A 104 7.82 10.38 9.39
CA TYR A 104 8.21 11.65 10.00
C TYR A 104 7.15 12.10 11.01
N GLY A 105 7.41 11.83 12.29
CA GLY A 105 6.57 12.29 13.39
C GLY A 105 6.94 13.71 13.85
N CYS A 106 6.12 14.29 14.72
CA CYS A 106 6.35 15.66 15.20
C CYS A 106 7.56 15.81 16.14
N LYS A 107 7.90 14.76 16.90
CA LYS A 107 9.00 14.77 17.88
C LYS A 107 10.21 13.97 17.43
N THR A 108 9.95 12.87 16.73
CA THR A 108 10.96 11.96 16.22
C THR A 108 10.45 11.33 14.93
N ASN A 109 11.39 10.84 14.13
CA ASN A 109 11.09 9.99 12.99
C ASN A 109 11.11 8.54 13.45
N TYR A 110 10.33 7.70 12.79
CA TYR A 110 10.22 6.28 13.07
C TYR A 110 10.63 5.48 11.84
N GLN A 111 11.61 4.60 12.00
CA GLN A 111 11.97 3.64 10.96
C GLN A 111 10.96 2.49 10.93
N LYS A 112 11.03 1.65 9.89
CA LYS A 112 10.14 0.49 9.69
C LYS A 112 9.89 -0.32 10.97
N ALA A 113 10.94 -0.75 11.67
CA ALA A 113 10.80 -1.55 12.89
C ALA A 113 10.03 -0.82 14.00
N GLU A 114 10.33 0.46 14.22
CA GLU A 114 9.66 1.28 15.24
C GLU A 114 8.19 1.53 14.88
N ALA A 115 7.91 1.77 13.60
CA ALA A 115 6.55 1.93 13.09
C ALA A 115 5.72 0.63 13.25
N ILE A 116 6.30 -0.54 12.97
CA ILE A 116 5.64 -1.84 13.18
C ILE A 116 5.30 -2.03 14.65
N GLN A 117 6.23 -1.74 15.56
CA GLN A 117 6.00 -1.85 17.00
C GLN A 117 4.90 -0.90 17.49
N LEU A 118 4.87 0.33 16.98
CA LEU A 118 3.77 1.27 17.26
C LEU A 118 2.43 0.71 16.78
N LEU A 119 2.37 0.17 15.55
CA LEU A 119 1.14 -0.41 15.02
C LEU A 119 0.65 -1.63 15.83
N LEU A 120 1.56 -2.48 16.31
CA LEU A 120 1.23 -3.62 17.18
C LEU A 120 0.64 -3.18 18.53
N SER A 121 1.04 -1.99 19.01
CA SER A 121 0.55 -1.40 20.26
C SER A 121 -0.80 -0.69 20.11
N LEU A 122 -1.29 -0.47 18.89
CA LEU A 122 -2.53 0.26 18.67
C LEU A 122 -3.74 -0.49 19.25
N PRO A 123 -4.68 0.24 19.87
CA PRO A 123 -5.92 -0.35 20.34
C PRO A 123 -6.82 -0.72 19.15
N ALA A 124 -7.63 -1.77 19.31
CA ALA A 124 -8.56 -2.22 18.25
C ALA A 124 -9.65 -1.17 17.93
N THR A 125 -9.87 -0.20 18.82
CA THR A 125 -10.79 0.94 18.68
C THR A 125 -10.28 2.03 17.74
N MET A 126 -9.01 1.97 17.33
CA MET A 126 -8.37 2.95 16.45
C MET A 126 -9.07 3.01 15.08
N ARG A 127 -9.49 4.20 14.65
CA ARG A 127 -10.08 4.41 13.33
C ARG A 127 -9.08 5.07 12.39
N PHE A 128 -9.13 4.62 11.15
CA PHE A 128 -8.42 5.25 10.02
C PHE A 128 -9.47 5.71 9.02
N THR A 129 -9.49 7.01 8.75
CA THR A 129 -10.42 7.66 7.84
C THR A 129 -9.62 8.35 6.74
N ILE A 130 -9.84 7.94 5.49
CA ILE A 130 -9.16 8.53 4.34
C ILE A 130 -9.84 9.87 4.03
N SER A 131 -9.06 10.94 3.92
CA SER A 131 -9.55 12.28 3.63
C SER A 131 -9.32 12.69 2.17
N SER A 132 -8.24 12.21 1.56
CA SER A 132 -7.92 12.43 0.16
C SER A 132 -6.96 11.39 -0.35
N SER A 133 -6.98 11.15 -1.66
CA SER A 133 -6.00 10.31 -2.37
C SER A 133 -5.70 10.93 -3.73
N GLN A 134 -4.45 10.79 -4.16
CA GLN A 134 -3.98 11.28 -5.44
C GLN A 134 -2.98 10.31 -6.05
N LEU A 135 -3.19 9.96 -7.32
CA LEU A 135 -2.20 9.24 -8.11
C LEU A 135 -1.15 10.25 -8.58
N ILE A 136 0.11 10.05 -8.19
CA ILE A 136 1.24 10.91 -8.59
C ILE A 136 1.87 10.37 -9.88
N SER A 137 1.95 9.05 -9.99
CA SER A 137 2.35 8.32 -11.20
C SER A 137 1.78 6.91 -11.14
N ASP A 138 1.99 6.10 -12.18
CA ASP A 138 1.57 4.70 -12.22
C ASP A 138 2.15 3.84 -11.08
N SER A 139 3.20 4.30 -10.42
CA SER A 139 3.89 3.62 -9.32
C SER A 139 3.69 4.26 -7.96
N GLN A 140 3.06 5.43 -7.87
CA GLN A 140 3.04 6.25 -6.65
C GLN A 140 1.68 6.86 -6.37
N ILE A 141 1.21 6.69 -5.13
CA ILE A 141 0.00 7.32 -4.62
C ILE A 141 0.34 8.08 -3.34
N THR A 142 -0.19 9.28 -3.23
CA THR A 142 -0.18 10.05 -1.98
C THR A 142 -1.60 10.13 -1.44
N PHE A 143 -1.78 9.89 -0.15
CA PHE A 143 -3.09 10.01 0.48
C PHE A 143 -2.99 10.60 1.88
N THR A 144 -4.05 11.28 2.31
CA THR A 144 -4.17 11.80 3.67
C THR A 144 -5.10 10.92 4.48
N VAL A 145 -4.63 10.48 5.64
CA VAL A 145 -5.39 9.66 6.58
C VAL A 145 -5.49 10.37 7.92
N LYS A 146 -6.69 10.30 8.51
CA LYS A 146 -6.96 10.71 9.88
C LYS A 146 -7.01 9.47 10.76
N ILE A 147 -6.21 9.50 11.82
CA ILE A 147 -6.05 8.40 12.76
C ILE A 147 -6.48 8.91 14.14
N GLY A 148 -7.61 8.43 14.65
CA GLY A 148 -8.11 8.85 15.96
C GLY A 148 -9.10 7.87 16.56
N GLU A 149 -9.30 7.96 17.87
CA GLU A 149 -10.42 7.34 18.56
C GLU A 149 -11.63 8.28 18.57
N ILE A 150 -12.82 7.71 18.75
CA ILE A 150 -14.07 8.47 18.85
C ILE A 150 -13.97 9.50 19.98
N GLY A 151 -14.09 10.79 19.64
CA GLY A 151 -14.07 11.87 20.63
C GLY A 151 -12.68 12.34 21.07
N SER A 152 -11.60 11.87 20.43
CA SER A 152 -10.21 12.28 20.69
C SER A 152 -9.65 13.17 19.57
N ASN A 153 -8.49 13.78 19.81
CA ASN A 153 -7.78 14.53 18.77
C ASN A 153 -7.24 13.56 17.71
N GLU A 154 -7.66 13.74 16.46
CA GLU A 154 -7.19 12.93 15.34
C GLU A 154 -5.78 13.37 14.89
N ILE A 155 -4.91 12.40 14.65
CA ILE A 155 -3.63 12.60 13.98
C ILE A 155 -3.90 12.65 12.48
N ILE A 156 -3.51 13.74 11.82
CA ILE A 156 -3.62 13.88 10.37
C ILE A 156 -2.25 13.57 9.79
N SER A 157 -2.17 12.53 8.97
CA SER A 157 -0.92 12.12 8.33
C SER A 157 -1.07 12.09 6.82
N GLU A 158 -0.05 12.56 6.11
CA GLU A 158 0.13 12.26 4.70
C GLU A 158 1.00 11.01 4.56
N VAL A 159 0.59 10.11 3.69
CA VAL A 159 1.21 8.80 3.52
C VAL A 159 1.43 8.55 2.04
N HIS A 160 2.56 7.93 1.72
CA HIS A 160 2.96 7.62 0.35
C HIS A 160 2.98 6.11 0.18
N LEU A 161 2.33 5.65 -0.89
CA LEU A 161 2.42 4.28 -1.36
C LEU A 161 3.29 4.24 -2.60
N TYR A 162 4.08 3.19 -2.68
CA TYR A 162 4.85 2.83 -3.85
C TYR A 162 4.51 1.40 -4.25
N ARG A 163 4.39 1.18 -5.56
CA ARG A 163 4.50 -0.14 -6.16
C ARG A 163 5.59 -0.06 -7.20
N ASP A 164 6.44 -1.06 -7.23
CA ASP A 164 7.27 -1.28 -8.41
C ASP A 164 6.33 -1.66 -9.56
N SER A 165 6.40 -0.95 -10.69
CA SER A 165 5.57 -1.18 -11.88
C SER A 165 6.22 -2.13 -12.88
N MET A 166 7.51 -2.43 -12.70
CA MET A 166 8.28 -3.38 -13.51
C MET A 166 8.04 -4.81 -13.05
N ILE A 167 7.87 -5.02 -11.75
CA ILE A 167 7.38 -6.28 -11.17
C ILE A 167 5.93 -6.11 -10.73
N MET A 168 5.08 -7.13 -10.84
CA MET A 168 3.71 -7.05 -10.34
C MET A 168 3.71 -7.09 -8.81
N SER A 169 4.06 -5.97 -8.20
CA SER A 169 4.21 -5.82 -6.76
C SER A 169 2.94 -5.27 -6.12
N HIS A 170 2.69 -5.69 -4.89
CA HIS A 170 1.64 -5.10 -4.08
C HIS A 170 2.07 -3.68 -3.67
N TRP A 171 1.11 -2.76 -3.55
CA TRP A 171 1.36 -1.44 -2.98
C TRP A 171 1.93 -1.57 -1.57
N LYS A 172 2.99 -0.81 -1.29
CA LYS A 172 3.65 -0.77 0.02
C LYS A 172 3.80 0.68 0.49
N LEU A 173 3.84 0.86 1.79
CA LEU A 173 4.19 2.13 2.43
C LEU A 173 5.65 2.45 2.12
N SER A 174 5.87 3.56 1.41
CA SER A 174 7.20 4.09 1.13
C SER A 174 7.61 5.13 2.17
N SER A 175 6.66 5.95 2.62
CA SER A 175 6.90 6.97 3.65
C SER A 175 5.59 7.50 4.22
N GLY A 176 5.68 8.28 5.29
CA GLY A 176 4.56 9.09 5.77
C GLY A 176 5.03 10.22 6.69
N ALA A 177 4.19 11.21 6.91
CA ALA A 177 4.48 12.36 7.76
C ALA A 177 3.23 12.90 8.45
N VAL A 178 3.36 13.31 9.71
CA VAL A 178 2.27 14.00 10.41
C VAL A 178 2.17 15.45 9.91
N LYS A 179 0.97 15.86 9.49
CA LYS A 179 0.71 17.22 8.98
C LYS A 179 0.43 18.26 10.07
N ASN A 180 -0.10 17.85 11.22
CA ASN A 180 -0.58 18.76 12.26
C ASN A 180 0.38 18.96 13.45
N CYS A 181 1.70 18.96 13.20
CA CYS A 181 2.71 19.23 14.22
C CYS A 181 2.67 20.70 14.65
N GLY A 182 1.86 21.01 15.68
CA GLY A 182 1.71 22.37 16.23
C GLY A 182 0.31 22.75 16.72
N GLN A 183 -0.70 21.89 16.59
CA GLN A 183 -2.06 22.17 17.10
C GLN A 183 -2.41 21.43 18.40
N VAL A 184 -1.43 20.81 19.07
CA VAL A 184 -1.59 20.21 20.41
C VAL A 184 -0.75 20.98 21.43
N SER A 185 -1.17 22.22 21.69
CA SER A 185 -0.88 23.06 22.86
C SER A 185 -2.01 24.09 22.90
N GLU A 186 -2.86 24.26 23.91
CA GLU A 186 -2.72 24.10 25.35
C GLU A 186 -4.16 24.06 25.91
N LYS A 187 -4.62 22.96 26.52
CA LYS A 187 -5.71 23.05 27.52
C LYS A 187 -5.03 23.00 28.88
N ARG A 188 -4.50 24.16 29.28
CA ARG A 188 -4.22 24.43 30.69
C ARG A 188 -5.60 24.56 31.36
N SER A 189 -5.99 23.57 32.12
CA SER A 189 -7.09 23.69 33.06
C SER A 189 -6.72 24.77 34.07
N VAL A 190 -7.22 25.98 33.85
CA VAL A 190 -7.43 26.96 34.93
C VAL A 190 -8.76 26.55 35.55
N GLU A 191 -8.71 25.72 36.59
CA GLU A 191 -9.80 25.71 37.56
C GLU A 191 -9.58 26.91 38.48
N ASP A 192 -10.34 27.96 38.20
CA ASP A 192 -10.80 28.92 39.20
C ASP A 192 -11.56 28.13 40.28
N SER A 193 -11.07 28.19 41.52
CA SER A 193 -11.92 27.98 42.69
C SER A 193 -11.90 29.27 43.50
N ASP A 194 -12.78 30.17 43.11
CA ASP A 194 -13.28 31.25 43.95
C ASP A 194 -14.26 30.63 44.97
N TYR A 195 -13.90 30.68 46.25
CA TYR A 195 -14.85 30.53 47.36
C TYR A 195 -14.44 31.55 48.43
N GLY A 196 -15.01 32.74 48.34
CA GLY A 196 -15.00 33.74 49.41
C GLY A 196 -15.96 33.37 50.55
N PHE A 197 -15.53 33.65 51.79
CA PHE A 197 -16.30 33.89 53.02
C PHE A 197 -15.24 34.22 54.10
N GLY A 198 -15.19 35.33 54.83
CA GLY A 198 -15.97 36.55 55.03
C GLY A 198 -15.15 37.50 55.96
N PRO A 199 -15.68 38.67 56.37
CA PRO A 199 -14.95 39.66 57.17
C PRO A 199 -15.06 39.43 58.70
N TYR A 200 -14.44 40.32 59.50
CA TYR A 200 -14.30 40.39 60.97
C TYR A 200 -13.18 39.49 61.53
N PHE A 201 -12.14 39.95 62.23
CA PHE A 201 -11.95 41.09 63.15
C PHE A 201 -10.56 41.73 62.96
#